data_AF-A0A7S1ATY9-F1
#
_entry.id   AF-A0A7S1ATY9-F1
#
_cell.length_a   1.000
_cell.length_b   1.000
_cell.length_c   1.000
_cell.angle_alpha   90.00
_cell.angle_beta   90.00
_cell.angle_gamma   90.00
#
_symmetry.space_group_name_H-M   'P 1'
#
loop_
_entity.id
_entity.type
_entity.pdbx_description
1 polymer ?
#
loop_
_entity_poly.entity_id
_entity_poly.type
_entity_poly.pdbx_seq_one_letter_code
_entity_poly.pdbx_strand_id
1 'polypeptide(L)'
;EITLDYCTQFHKRVTSAFPPHADWPTDLKVPHTEFPDIVMSMNSELQCAIGLDALMHVTWTHIWGLRHLPFPVDQLKEEVLEGRSIVVLDSRGEPERAVSVTALRIKHEDGVRMFVQL
;
A
#
# COMPACT_ATOMS: atom_id res chain seq x y z
N GLU A 1 10.24 16.11 3.83
CA GLU A 1 10.39 15.26 2.63
C GLU A 1 9.13 14.46 2.32
N ILE A 2 8.56 13.72 3.29
CA ILE A 2 7.28 12.96 3.13
C ILE A 2 6.18 13.77 2.44
N THR A 3 5.84 14.97 2.96
CA THR A 3 4.79 15.82 2.37
C THR A 3 5.08 16.21 0.92
N LEU A 4 6.35 16.46 0.59
CA LEU A 4 6.74 16.83 -0.77
C LEU A 4 6.55 15.66 -1.73
N ASP A 5 6.99 14.46 -1.36
CA ASP A 5 6.82 13.28 -2.22
C ASP A 5 5.33 12.90 -2.31
N TYR A 6 4.58 12.99 -1.21
CA TYR A 6 3.12 12.83 -1.22
C TYR A 6 2.44 13.74 -2.25
N CYS A 7 2.68 15.05 -2.18
CA CYS A 7 2.11 16.00 -3.12
C CYS A 7 2.55 15.71 -4.56
N THR A 8 3.81 15.30 -4.75
CA THR A 8 4.35 14.95 -6.06
C THR A 8 3.64 13.74 -6.65
N GLN A 9 3.49 12.66 -5.87
CA GLN A 9 2.81 11.45 -6.32
C GLN A 9 1.31 11.69 -6.54
N PHE A 10 0.64 12.39 -5.62
CA PHE A 10 -0.77 12.74 -5.76
C PHE A 10 -1.03 13.57 -7.03
N HIS A 11 -0.22 14.60 -7.29
CA HIS A 11 -0.33 15.40 -8.50
C HIS A 11 -0.16 14.57 -9.79
N LYS A 12 0.80 13.63 -9.80
CA LYS A 12 0.96 12.70 -10.93
C LYS A 12 -0.31 11.87 -11.16
N ARG A 13 -0.96 11.38 -10.10
CA ARG A 13 -2.20 10.60 -10.21
C ARG A 13 -3.35 11.44 -10.75
N VAL A 14 -3.52 12.65 -10.24
CA VAL A 14 -4.56 13.58 -10.73
C VAL A 14 -4.39 13.89 -12.21
N THR A 15 -3.17 14.18 -12.65
CA THR A 15 -2.88 14.58 -14.04
C THR A 15 -2.86 13.40 -15.02
N SER A 16 -2.78 12.16 -14.53
CA SER A 16 -2.78 10.94 -15.34
C SER A 16 -4.07 10.11 -15.25
N ALA A 17 -5.09 10.59 -14.52
CA ALA A 17 -6.36 9.90 -14.35
C ALA A 17 -7.23 9.98 -15.62
N PHE A 18 -6.96 9.10 -16.58
CA PHE A 18 -7.77 8.97 -17.79
C PHE A 18 -7.63 7.57 -18.43
N PRO A 19 -8.65 7.10 -19.18
CA PRO A 19 -8.60 5.82 -19.89
C PRO A 19 -7.49 5.79 -20.95
N PRO A 20 -6.86 4.62 -21.22
CA PRO A 20 -7.25 3.28 -20.75
C PRO A 20 -6.62 2.86 -19.42
N HIS A 21 -5.80 3.72 -18.81
CA HIS A 21 -4.94 3.34 -17.67
C HIS A 21 -5.60 3.56 -16.30
N ALA A 22 -6.55 4.47 -16.22
CA ALA A 22 -7.37 4.72 -15.04
C ALA A 22 -8.77 5.19 -15.45
N ASP A 23 -9.73 5.14 -14.52
CA ASP A 23 -11.01 5.79 -14.72
C ASP A 23 -10.85 7.31 -14.77
N TRP A 24 -11.82 8.02 -15.34
CA TRP A 24 -11.87 9.48 -15.19
C TRP A 24 -12.11 9.85 -13.71
N PRO A 25 -11.48 10.92 -13.19
CA PRO A 25 -11.75 11.38 -11.84
C PRO A 25 -13.18 11.90 -11.72
N THR A 26 -13.70 11.85 -10.51
CA THR A 26 -14.99 12.42 -10.12
C THR A 26 -14.77 13.46 -9.03
N ASP A 27 -15.79 14.26 -8.72
CA ASP A 27 -15.73 15.22 -7.62
C ASP A 27 -15.44 14.57 -6.25
N LEU A 28 -15.69 13.27 -6.12
CA LEU A 28 -15.50 12.52 -4.87
C LEU A 28 -14.20 11.71 -4.83
N LYS A 29 -13.66 11.34 -6.00
CA LYS A 29 -12.56 10.38 -6.07
C LYS A 29 -11.71 10.57 -7.32
N VAL A 30 -10.40 10.58 -7.11
CA VAL A 30 -9.39 10.38 -8.14
C VAL A 30 -8.87 8.95 -8.03
N PRO A 31 -8.74 8.18 -9.12
CA PRO A 31 -8.20 6.82 -9.04
C PRO A 31 -6.77 6.78 -8.49
N HIS A 32 -6.49 5.75 -7.69
CA HIS A 32 -5.16 5.48 -7.10
C HIS A 32 -4.60 6.63 -6.24
N THR A 33 -5.47 7.38 -5.58
CA THR A 33 -5.08 8.44 -4.63
C THR A 33 -5.42 8.13 -3.18
N GLU A 34 -5.77 6.88 -2.87
CA GLU A 34 -5.89 6.48 -1.46
C GLU A 34 -4.50 6.58 -0.80
N PHE A 35 -4.47 6.83 0.52
CA PHE A 35 -3.21 7.02 1.22
C PHE A 35 -2.20 5.87 1.03
N PRO A 36 -2.60 4.57 1.14
CA PRO A 36 -1.69 3.47 0.86
C PRO A 36 -1.14 3.49 -0.58
N ASP A 37 -1.97 3.80 -1.58
CA ASP A 37 -1.55 3.85 -2.99
C ASP A 37 -0.46 4.91 -3.22
N ILE A 38 -0.61 6.07 -2.58
CA ILE A 38 0.34 7.17 -2.67
C ILE A 38 1.64 6.79 -1.97
N VAL A 39 1.58 6.24 -0.75
CA VAL A 39 2.77 5.80 -0.01
C VAL A 39 3.54 4.74 -0.79
N MET A 40 2.87 3.73 -1.36
CA MET A 40 3.50 2.72 -2.22
C MET A 40 4.20 3.29 -3.47
N SER A 41 3.85 4.52 -3.87
CA SER A 41 4.45 5.21 -5.01
C SER A 41 5.61 6.14 -4.62
N MET A 42 5.84 6.36 -3.32
CA MET A 42 6.97 7.16 -2.81
C MET A 42 8.27 6.39 -2.94
N ASN A 43 9.39 7.06 -2.68
CA ASN A 43 10.66 6.35 -2.55
C ASN A 43 10.65 5.32 -1.38
N SER A 44 11.50 4.30 -1.45
CA SER A 44 11.52 3.20 -0.49
C SER A 44 11.92 3.63 0.93
N GLU A 45 12.76 4.67 1.06
CA GLU A 45 13.18 5.19 2.37
C GLU A 45 12.01 5.84 3.12
N LEU A 46 11.18 6.61 2.43
CA LEU A 46 9.99 7.23 2.99
C LEU A 46 8.89 6.20 3.29
N GLN A 47 8.71 5.19 2.42
CA GLN A 47 7.83 4.06 2.70
C GLN A 47 8.24 3.35 4.00
N CYS A 48 9.53 3.08 4.17
CA CYS A 48 10.09 2.46 5.36
C CYS A 48 9.88 3.34 6.60
N ALA A 49 10.17 4.65 6.51
CA ALA A 49 9.99 5.57 7.62
C ALA A 49 8.52 5.64 8.09
N ILE A 50 7.58 5.76 7.16
CA ILE A 50 6.13 5.76 7.45
C ILE A 50 5.71 4.42 8.05
N GLY A 51 6.18 3.31 7.50
CA GLY A 51 5.87 1.96 7.98
C GLY A 51 6.37 1.69 9.39
N LEU A 52 7.59 2.09 9.71
CA LEU A 52 8.16 1.94 11.05
C LEU A 52 7.43 2.81 12.07
N ASP A 53 7.05 4.05 11.70
CA ASP A 53 6.23 4.92 12.55
C ASP A 53 4.86 4.30 12.83
N ALA A 54 4.16 3.81 11.80
CA ALA A 54 2.87 3.12 11.96
C ALA A 54 2.98 1.85 12.83
N LEU A 55 4.08 1.10 12.74
CA LEU A 55 4.32 -0.07 13.60
C LEU A 55 4.54 0.30 15.08
N MET A 56 5.11 1.49 15.36
CA MET A 56 5.22 1.96 16.75
C MET A 56 3.84 2.16 17.39
N HIS A 57 2.83 2.55 16.62
CA HIS A 57 1.45 2.65 17.10
C HIS A 57 0.83 1.29 17.46
N VAL A 58 1.21 0.20 16.79
CA VAL A 58 0.86 -1.19 17.19
C VAL A 58 1.40 -1.46 18.60
N THR A 59 2.68 -1.18 18.82
CA THR A 59 3.31 -1.50 20.11
C THR A 59 2.69 -0.72 21.27
N TRP A 60 2.34 0.55 21.06
CA TRP A 60 1.68 1.36 22.07
C TRP A 60 0.26 0.89 22.38
N THR A 61 -0.56 0.60 21.37
CA THR A 61 -1.93 0.09 21.59
C THR A 61 -1.94 -1.26 22.31
N HIS A 62 -0.98 -2.15 22.02
CA HIS A 62 -0.80 -3.41 22.74
C HIS A 62 -0.25 -3.28 24.17
N ILE A 63 0.55 -2.24 24.47
CA ILE A 63 1.08 -2.00 25.82
C ILE A 63 -0.03 -1.54 26.77
N TRP A 64 -0.99 -0.74 26.29
CA TRP A 64 -2.05 -0.17 27.12
C TRP A 64 -3.35 -1.00 27.15
N GLY A 65 -3.57 -1.88 26.17
CA GLY A 65 -4.69 -2.80 26.11
C GLY A 65 -4.23 -4.25 26.13
N LEU A 66 -4.48 -4.98 27.23
CA LEU A 66 -4.27 -6.43 27.32
C LEU A 66 -4.95 -7.17 26.15
N ARG A 67 -4.21 -7.39 25.06
CA ARG A 67 -4.47 -8.44 24.09
C ARG A 67 -3.15 -9.06 23.69
N HIS A 68 -2.87 -10.19 24.33
CA HIS A 68 -1.94 -11.20 23.86
C HIS A 68 -2.42 -11.73 22.50
N LEU A 69 -2.06 -11.04 21.42
CA LEU A 69 -2.01 -11.67 20.11
C LEU A 69 -0.53 -11.77 19.74
N PRO A 70 -0.02 -12.97 19.43
CA PRO A 70 1.30 -13.14 18.85
C PRO A 70 1.21 -12.72 17.39
N PHE A 71 1.00 -11.44 17.13
CA PHE A 71 1.30 -10.91 15.81
C PHE A 71 2.82 -10.80 15.77
N PRO A 72 3.53 -11.49 14.85
CA PRO A 72 4.97 -11.32 14.73
C PRO A 72 5.22 -9.94 14.10
N VAL A 73 5.11 -8.90 14.94
CA VAL A 73 5.43 -7.50 14.59
C VAL A 73 6.85 -7.43 14.03
N ASP A 74 7.76 -8.28 14.50
CA ASP A 74 9.11 -8.43 13.98
C ASP A 74 9.13 -8.88 12.52
N GLN A 75 8.30 -9.86 12.13
CA GLN A 75 8.19 -10.29 10.73
C GLN A 75 7.64 -9.16 9.85
N LEU A 76 6.62 -8.44 10.32
CA LEU A 76 6.07 -7.31 9.58
C LEU A 76 7.07 -6.16 9.46
N LYS A 77 7.87 -5.92 10.50
CA LYS A 77 8.97 -4.96 10.48
C LYS A 77 10.04 -5.36 9.48
N GLU A 78 10.43 -6.64 9.43
CA GLU A 78 11.35 -7.17 8.42
C GLU A 78 10.80 -6.95 7.00
N GLU A 79 9.53 -7.27 6.77
CA GLU A 79 8.88 -7.03 5.47
C GLU A 79 8.90 -5.56 5.05
N VAL A 80 8.70 -4.62 5.98
CA VAL A 80 8.80 -3.17 5.72
C VAL A 80 10.24 -2.77 5.40
N LEU A 81 11.21 -3.25 6.17
CA LEU A 81 12.63 -2.95 5.95
C LEU A 81 13.15 -3.50 4.61
N GLU A 82 12.63 -4.64 4.17
CA GLU A 82 12.97 -5.26 2.88
C GLU A 82 12.12 -4.72 1.71
N GLY A 83 11.19 -3.79 1.97
CA GLY A 83 10.32 -3.21 0.94
C GLY A 83 9.30 -4.18 0.34
N ARG A 84 9.02 -5.30 1.02
CA ARG A 84 8.00 -6.28 0.58
C ARG A 84 6.57 -5.83 0.87
N SER A 85 6.40 -4.97 1.86
CA SER A 85 5.12 -4.38 2.23
C SER A 85 5.29 -2.98 2.79
N ILE A 86 4.19 -2.23 2.86
CA ILE A 86 4.11 -1.01 3.67
C ILE A 86 3.09 -1.20 4.79
N VAL A 87 3.25 -0.41 5.84
CA VAL A 87 2.25 -0.25 6.90
C VAL A 87 1.89 1.22 6.99
N VAL A 88 0.60 1.53 7.08
CA VAL A 88 0.10 2.89 7.26
C VAL A 88 -0.97 2.89 8.34
N LEU A 89 -1.35 4.06 8.85
CA LEU A 89 -2.50 4.18 9.74
C LEU A 89 -3.76 4.47 8.94
N ASP A 90 -4.85 3.76 9.24
CA ASP A 90 -6.16 4.05 8.68
C ASP A 90 -6.78 5.31 9.32
N SER A 91 -8.01 5.67 8.91
CA SER A 91 -8.71 6.85 9.44
C SER A 91 -9.07 6.76 10.94
N ARG A 92 -8.95 5.58 11.56
CA ARG A 92 -9.13 5.34 13.00
C ARG A 92 -7.81 5.35 13.75
N GLY A 93 -6.68 5.51 13.06
CA GLY A 93 -5.34 5.39 13.63
C GLY A 93 -4.91 3.93 13.82
N GLU A 94 -5.61 2.98 13.20
CA GLU A 94 -5.27 1.56 13.28
C GLU A 94 -4.29 1.17 12.16
N PRO A 95 -3.24 0.40 12.46
CA PRO A 95 -2.28 -0.04 11.46
C PRO A 95 -2.90 -0.96 10.39
N GLU A 96 -2.68 -0.61 9.12
CA GLU A 96 -3.09 -1.35 7.93
C GLU A 96 -1.85 -1.71 7.10
N ARG A 97 -1.71 -2.99 6.74
CA ARG A 97 -0.64 -3.49 5.87
C ARG A 97 -1.11 -3.51 4.42
N ALA A 98 -0.36 -2.87 3.52
CA ALA A 98 -0.61 -2.91 2.09
C ALA A 98 0.56 -3.56 1.33
N VAL A 99 0.22 -4.30 0.27
CA VAL A 99 1.19 -5.00 -0.61
C VAL A 99 0.82 -4.81 -2.07
N SER A 100 1.84 -4.69 -2.93
CA SER A 100 1.64 -4.67 -4.38
C SER A 100 1.51 -6.09 -4.88
N VAL A 101 0.44 -6.36 -5.63
CA VAL A 101 0.23 -7.66 -6.27
C VAL A 101 0.12 -7.47 -7.77
N THR A 102 0.83 -8.31 -8.53
CA THR A 102 0.68 -8.39 -9.98
C THR A 102 -0.26 -9.53 -10.31
N ALA A 103 -1.41 -9.21 -10.91
CA ALA A 103 -2.38 -10.20 -11.37
C ALA A 103 -2.39 -10.27 -12.90
N LEU A 104 -2.28 -11.48 -13.45
CA LEU A 104 -2.37 -11.72 -14.88
C LEU A 104 -3.75 -12.30 -15.24
N ARG A 105 -4.45 -11.66 -16.18
CA ARG A 105 -5.67 -12.21 -16.76
C ARG A 105 -5.32 -12.88 -18.09
N ILE A 106 -5.13 -14.19 -18.07
CA ILE A 106 -4.77 -14.97 -19.27
C ILE A 106 -6.06 -15.49 -19.91
N LYS A 107 -6.27 -15.25 -21.20
CA LYS A 107 -7.43 -15.72 -21.99
C LYS A 107 -6.94 -16.53 -23.20
N HIS A 108 -7.59 -17.67 -23.46
CA HIS A 108 -7.39 -18.48 -24.67
C HIS A 108 -8.65 -18.33 -25.49
N GLU A 109 -8.53 -18.09 -26.80
CA GLU A 109 -9.71 -17.95 -27.66
C GLU A 109 -10.51 -19.27 -27.74
N ASP A 110 -9.81 -20.41 -27.71
CA ASP A 110 -10.44 -21.73 -27.95
C ASP A 110 -10.83 -22.52 -26.68
N GLY A 111 -10.65 -21.97 -25.47
CA GLY A 111 -10.96 -22.68 -24.21
C GLY A 111 -10.10 -23.93 -23.92
N VAL A 112 -9.01 -24.15 -24.66
CA VAL A 112 -8.06 -25.24 -24.44
C VAL A 112 -7.20 -24.97 -23.20
N ARG A 113 -6.67 -26.04 -22.59
CA ARG A 113 -5.74 -25.97 -21.45
C ARG A 113 -4.53 -25.10 -21.78
N MET A 114 -4.23 -24.15 -20.90
CA MET A 114 -2.99 -23.39 -20.93
C MET A 114 -2.01 -23.94 -19.89
N PHE A 115 -0.74 -23.98 -20.26
CA PHE A 115 0.35 -24.12 -19.31
C PHE A 115 0.88 -22.73 -18.96
N VAL A 116 0.92 -22.42 -17.67
CA VAL A 116 1.43 -21.15 -17.14
C VAL A 116 2.50 -21.48 -16.11
N GLN A 117 3.66 -20.85 -16.24
CA GLN A 117 4.74 -20.90 -15.25
C GLN A 117 5.07 -19.45 -14.88
N LEU A 118 4.98 -19.13 -13.58
CA LEU A 118 5.29 -17.83 -12.99
C LEU A 118 6.67 -17.86 -12.34
#